data_AF-A0AA49GTP5-F1
#
_entry.id   AF-A0AA49GTP5-F1
#
_cell.length_a   1.000
_cell.length_b   1.000
_cell.length_c   1.000
_cell.angle_alpha   90.00
_cell.angle_beta   90.00
_cell.angle_gamma   90.00
#
_symmetry.space_group_name_H-M   'P 1'
#
loop_
_entity.id
_entity.type
_entity.pdbx_description
1 polymer ?
#
loop_
_entity_poly.entity_id
_entity_poly.type
_entity_poly.pdbx_seq_one_letter_code
_entity_poly.pdbx_strand_id
1 'polypeptide(L)'
;MAGPEIGYLLDAYQKFDKFGRVPITQEYKSLEVGVNLGVQYGLLEKLSIELRYNLGVTDITEPILVTTEDGPTVFDNDVFHRSLQLSLLYWLR
;
A
#
# COMPACT_ATOMS: atom_id res chain seq x y z
N MET A 1 6.41 7.19 17.00
CA MET A 1 6.38 8.16 15.89
C MET A 1 5.06 7.99 15.16
N ALA A 2 4.43 9.07 14.71
CA ALA A 2 3.22 9.02 13.91
C ALA A 2 3.32 10.11 12.86
N GLY A 3 2.87 9.86 11.63
CA GLY A 3 2.99 10.85 10.57
C GLY A 3 2.26 10.48 9.29
N PRO A 4 2.15 11.45 8.37
CA PRO A 4 1.65 11.19 7.04
C PRO A 4 2.62 10.30 6.26
N GLU A 5 2.08 9.57 5.28
CA GLU A 5 2.81 8.72 4.36
C GLU A 5 2.30 8.95 2.94
N ILE A 6 3.21 8.91 1.97
CA ILE A 6 2.87 8.93 0.55
C ILE A 6 3.55 7.70 -0.06
N GLY A 7 2.74 6.83 -0.66
CA GLY A 7 3.18 5.63 -1.35
C GLY A 7 3.03 5.78 -2.86
N TYR A 8 3.94 5.16 -3.62
CA TYR A 8 3.82 5.05 -5.07
C TYR A 8 3.90 3.58 -5.49
N LEU A 9 2.85 3.08 -6.15
CA LEU A 9 2.81 1.74 -6.70
C LEU A 9 3.59 1.71 -8.01
N LEU A 10 4.73 1.02 -7.99
CA LEU A 10 5.53 0.79 -9.19
C LEU A 10 4.97 -0.33 -10.06
N ASP A 11 4.46 -1.39 -9.43
CA ASP A 11 4.02 -2.58 -10.14
C ASP A 11 3.11 -3.46 -9.30
N ALA A 12 2.13 -4.12 -9.94
CA ALA A 12 1.23 -5.07 -9.32
C ALA A 12 0.97 -6.25 -10.25
N TYR A 13 1.01 -7.46 -9.68
CA TYR A 13 0.81 -8.70 -10.42
C TYR A 13 -0.15 -9.63 -9.69
N GLN A 14 -1.06 -10.26 -10.44
CA GLN A 14 -1.86 -11.37 -9.96
C GLN A 14 -1.26 -12.69 -10.45
N LYS A 15 -1.15 -13.67 -9.55
CA LYS A 15 -0.68 -15.01 -9.91
C LYS A 15 -1.88 -15.94 -10.09
N PHE A 16 -1.98 -16.53 -11.28
CA PHE A 16 -2.95 -17.58 -11.58
C PHE A 16 -2.21 -18.90 -11.84
N ASP A 17 -2.66 -19.98 -11.22
CA ASP A 17 -1.99 -21.28 -11.26
C ASP A 17 -1.75 -21.83 -12.69
N LYS A 18 -2.60 -21.47 -13.65
CA LYS A 18 -2.51 -21.94 -15.05
C LYS A 18 -1.95 -20.91 -16.03
N PHE A 19 -1.93 -19.62 -15.68
CA PHE A 19 -1.61 -18.53 -16.61
C PHE A 19 -0.37 -17.72 -16.20
N GLY A 20 0.25 -18.03 -15.06
CA GLY A 20 1.44 -17.34 -14.59
C GLY A 20 1.12 -16.01 -13.92
N ARG A 21 2.04 -15.04 -14.02
CA ARG A 21 1.87 -13.69 -13.47
C ARG A 21 1.25 -12.79 -14.52
N VAL A 22 0.09 -12.21 -14.23
CA VAL A 22 -0.58 -11.22 -15.07
C VAL A 22 -0.40 -9.86 -14.42
N PRO A 23 0.11 -8.83 -15.13
CA PRO A 23 0.20 -7.48 -14.59
C PRO A 23 -1.21 -6.91 -14.42
N ILE A 24 -1.49 -6.37 -13.25
CA ILE A 24 -2.76 -5.73 -12.88
C ILE A 24 -2.58 -4.28 -12.47
N THR A 25 -1.38 -3.70 -12.69
CA THR A 25 -1.02 -2.33 -12.30
C THR A 25 -1.98 -1.27 -12.84
N GLN A 26 -2.65 -1.52 -13.97
CA GLN A 26 -3.64 -0.60 -14.56
C GLN A 26 -4.97 -0.54 -13.80
N GLU A 27 -5.26 -1.52 -12.95
CA GLU A 27 -6.50 -1.58 -12.16
C GLU A 27 -6.35 -0.85 -10.81
N TYR A 28 -5.14 -0.38 -10.50
CA TYR A 28 -4.81 0.28 -9.24
C TYR A 28 -4.27 1.70 -9.46
N LYS A 29 -4.64 2.62 -8.58
CA LYS A 29 -4.07 3.96 -8.54
C LYS A 29 -2.59 3.89 -8.18
N SER A 30 -1.76 4.63 -8.92
CA SER A 30 -0.31 4.62 -8.69
C SER A 30 0.11 5.41 -7.45
N LEU A 31 -0.70 6.34 -6.95
CA LEU A 31 -0.37 7.18 -5.80
C LEU A 31 -1.36 6.95 -4.67
N GLU A 32 -0.85 6.68 -3.47
CA GLU A 32 -1.64 6.56 -2.26
C GLU A 32 -1.16 7.53 -1.18
N VAL A 33 -2.08 7.94 -0.32
CA VAL A 33 -1.78 8.72 0.89
C VAL A 33 -2.28 7.95 2.10
N GLY A 34 -1.44 7.93 3.12
CA GLY A 34 -1.69 7.19 4.35
C GLY A 34 -1.24 7.91 5.60
N VAL A 35 -1.46 7.24 6.72
CA VAL A 35 -0.91 7.61 8.01
C VAL A 35 -0.22 6.40 8.62
N ASN A 36 0.89 6.64 9.31
CA ASN A 36 1.64 5.59 9.98
C ASN A 36 1.72 5.81 11.49
N LEU A 37 1.86 4.71 12.21
CA LEU A 37 2.09 4.63 13.64
C LEU A 37 3.27 3.69 13.88
N GLY A 38 4.32 4.20 14.49
CA GLY A 38 5.55 3.46 14.74
C GLY A 38 6.03 3.55 16.18
N VAL A 39 6.68 2.49 16.64
CA VAL A 39 7.41 2.42 17.90
C VAL A 39 8.84 2.01 17.61
N GLN A 40 9.79 2.69 18.24
CA GLN A 40 11.22 2.43 18.09
C GLN A 40 11.80 2.07 19.45
N TYR A 41 12.69 1.08 19.47
CA TYR A 41 13.41 0.66 20.65
C TYR A 41 14.92 0.63 20.35
N GLY A 42 15.70 1.28 21.21
CA GLY A 42 17.16 1.24 21.16
C GLY A 42 17.67 -0.08 21.74
N LEU A 43 18.31 -0.90 20.90
CA LEU A 43 18.94 -2.16 21.33
C LEU A 43 20.35 -1.90 21.89
N LEU A 44 21.12 -1.06 21.20
CA LEU A 44 22.45 -0.59 21.60
C LEU A 44 22.55 0.91 21.29
N GLU A 45 23.61 1.57 21.76
CA GLU A 45 23.84 3.01 21.50
C GLU A 45 23.77 3.40 20.02
N LYS A 46 24.12 2.46 19.12
CA LYS A 46 24.12 2.67 17.66
C LYS A 46 23.09 1.84 16.91
N LEU A 47 22.34 0.96 17.59
CA LEU A 47 21.43 0.01 16.96
C LEU A 47 20.04 0.16 17.54
N SER A 48 19.05 0.32 16.68
CA SER A 48 17.65 0.35 17.09
C SER A 48 16.80 -0.51 16.16
N ILE A 49 15.67 -0.95 16.69
CA ILE A 49 14.63 -1.65 15.94
C ILE A 49 13.39 -0.77 15.92
N GLU A 50 12.70 -0.74 14.80
CA GLU A 50 11.45 0.00 14.65
C GLU A 50 10.38 -0.93 14.10
N LEU A 51 9.19 -0.88 14.72
CA LEU A 51 7.98 -1.48 14.21
C LEU A 51 7.03 -0.36 13.79
N ARG A 52 6.55 -0.40 12.55
CA ARG A 52 5.65 0.61 11.99
C ARG A 52 4.44 -0.05 11.35
N TYR A 53 3.27 0.50 11.62
CA TYR A 53 2.00 0.10 11.03
C TYR A 53 1.46 1.24 10.17
N ASN A 54 1.21 0.96 8.91
CA ASN A 54 0.78 1.94 7.90
C ASN A 54 -0.68 1.68 7.53
N LEU A 55 -1.46 2.75 7.47
CA LEU A 55 -2.87 2.75 7.10
C LEU A 55 -3.06 3.67 5.89
N GLY A 56 -3.42 3.08 4.75
CA GLY A 56 -3.87 3.82 3.57
C GLY A 56 -5.21 4.50 3.85
N VAL A 57 -5.31 5.78 3.49
CA VAL A 57 -6.50 6.63 3.68
C VAL A 57 -7.21 6.87 2.34
N THR A 58 -6.49 6.72 1.23
CA THR A 58 -7.05 6.79 -0.13
C THR A 58 -7.43 5.40 -0.63
N ASP A 59 -8.56 5.30 -1.31
CA ASP A 59 -8.90 4.11 -2.09
C ASP A 59 -7.90 3.92 -3.24
N ILE A 60 -7.37 2.69 -3.34
CA ILE A 60 -6.31 2.32 -4.30
C ILE A 60 -6.85 1.70 -5.59
N THR A 61 -8.16 1.52 -5.75
CA THR A 61 -8.76 0.92 -6.95
C THR A 61 -9.16 2.00 -7.96
N GLU A 62 -9.10 1.71 -9.26
CA GLU A 62 -9.78 2.53 -10.24
C GLU A 62 -11.27 2.11 -10.36
N PRO A 63 -12.23 3.05 -10.37
CA PRO A 63 -13.64 2.72 -10.50
C PRO A 63 -13.89 2.04 -11.85
N ILE A 64 -14.57 0.89 -11.83
CA ILE A 64 -14.87 0.14 -13.04
C ILE A 64 -16.19 0.66 -13.61
N LEU A 65 -16.14 1.20 -14.83
CA LEU A 65 -17.32 1.60 -15.59
C LEU A 65 -17.85 0.41 -16.38
N VAL A 66 -19.03 -0.10 -16.01
CA VAL A 66 -19.72 -1.16 -16.76
C VAL A 66 -20.90 -0.53 -17.51
N THR A 67 -20.83 -0.51 -18.85
CA THR A 67 -21.95 -0.08 -19.68
C THR A 67 -22.93 -1.23 -19.88
N THR A 68 -24.16 -1.06 -19.40
CA THR A 68 -25.27 -2.00 -19.59
C THR A 68 -26.28 -1.41 -20.57
N GLU A 69 -27.26 -2.20 -21.02
CA GLU A 69 -28.33 -1.71 -21.92
C GLU A 69 -29.13 -0.53 -21.30
N ASP A 70 -29.14 -0.41 -19.96
CA ASP A 70 -29.80 0.66 -19.20
C ASP A 70 -28.89 1.89 -18.93
N GLY A 71 -27.63 1.88 -19.40
CA GLY A 71 -26.65 2.96 -19.21
C GLY A 71 -25.39 2.56 -18.43
N PRO A 72 -24.48 3.52 -18.18
CA PRO A 72 -23.24 3.27 -17.44
C PRO A 72 -23.51 3.10 -15.94
N THR A 73 -23.04 1.98 -15.39
CA THR A 73 -23.02 1.69 -13.95
C THR A 73 -21.58 1.75 -13.44
N VAL A 74 -21.37 2.45 -12.31
CA VAL A 74 -20.07 2.58 -11.66
C VAL A 74 -19.99 1.54 -10.55
N PHE A 75 -19.02 0.63 -10.64
CA PHE A 75 -18.68 -0.28 -9.56
C PHE A 75 -17.51 0.31 -8.78
N ASP A 76 -17.81 0.73 -7.55
CA ASP A 76 -16.82 1.24 -6.61
C ASP A 76 -16.46 0.13 -5.61
N ASN A 77 -15.17 -0.11 -5.43
CA ASN A 77 -14.65 -1.05 -4.45
C ASN A 77 -13.56 -0.33 -3.67
N ASP A 78 -13.94 0.19 -2.51
CA ASP A 78 -13.01 0.83 -1.59
C ASP A 78 -12.01 -0.20 -1.07
N VAL A 79 -10.81 -0.21 -1.63
CA VAL A 79 -9.71 -1.01 -1.13
C VAL A 79 -8.74 -0.08 -0.42
N PHE A 80 -8.51 -0.35 0.87
CA PHE A 80 -7.56 0.40 1.69
C PHE A 80 -6.31 -0.43 1.93
N HIS A 81 -5.13 0.15 1.66
CA HIS A 81 -3.85 -0.49 1.94
C HIS A 81 -3.58 -0.55 3.45
N ARG A 82 -2.99 -1.66 3.92
CA ARG A 82 -2.46 -1.80 5.27
C ARG A 82 -1.16 -2.58 5.21
N SER A 83 -0.11 -2.05 5.81
CA SER A 83 1.18 -2.76 5.90
C SER A 83 1.78 -2.68 7.28
N LEU A 84 2.56 -3.70 7.62
CA LEU A 84 3.38 -3.75 8.82
C LEU A 84 4.84 -3.83 8.38
N GLN A 85 5.65 -2.89 8.86
CA GLN A 85 7.06 -2.77 8.55
C GLN A 85 7.90 -3.01 9.79
N LEU A 86 8.94 -3.82 9.65
CA LEU A 86 9.98 -4.05 10.64
C LEU A 86 11.32 -3.54 10.08
N SER A 87 11.99 -2.65 10.83
CA SER A 87 13.23 -2.01 10.40
C SER A 87 14.33 -2.18 11.44
N LEU A 88 15.57 -2.38 10.98
CA LEU A 88 16.77 -2.31 11.79
C LEU A 88 17.54 -1.03 11.41
N LEU A 89 17.76 -0.14 12.36
CA LEU A 89 18.41 1.15 12.13
C LEU A 89 19.77 1.18 12.83
N TYR A 90 20.82 1.49 12.05
CA TYR A 90 22.19 1.63 12.54
C TYR A 90 22.72 3.05 12.30
N TRP A 91 23.23 3.69 13.35
CA TRP A 91 23.76 5.05 13.29
C TRP A 91 25.28 5.05 13.10
N LEU A 92 25.73 5.53 11.94
CA LEU A 92 27.14 5.76 11.63
C LEU A 92 27.54 7.13 12.18
N ARG A 93 28.31 7.13 13.27
CA ARG A 93 29.03 8.30 13.78
C ARG A 93 30.52 8.11 13.53
#